data_AF-A0A8C4TF33-F1
#
_entry.id   AF-A0A8C4TF33-F1
#
_cell.length_a   1.000
_cell.length_b   1.000
_cell.length_c   1.000
_cell.angle_alpha   90.00
_cell.angle_beta   90.00
_cell.angle_gamma   90.00
#
_symmetry.space_group_name_H-M   'P 1'
#
loop_
_entity.id
_entity.type
_entity.pdbx_description
1 polymer ?
#
loop_
_entity_poly.entity_id
_entity_poly.type
_entity_poly.pdbx_seq_one_letter_code
_entity_poly.pdbx_strand_id
1 'polypeptide(L)'
;MRTILFSRFLRLSALGCTVKHSITWCPEGNSGYLLKLHNLSARCHSSETKERSYWQFLKRKVLKPPSPPYSHVCQVGDPVLRLKASPVDPTEITSSRIQNVIKHLIKVMRKMDCIGLSAPQIGVSLQIVALEYPVHLVDEEPESLRKTKGLAPFPLKIFVNPSIRIMDSKTITFREACESISGFSACVPRYHAVEISGLNERGEPVSWQTDGWSARIIQHEMDHLNGILFIDRMDSNTFENIKWMELNE
;
A
#
# COMPACT_ATOMS: atom_id res chain seq x y z
N MET A 1 -23.08 -24.32 52.21
CA MET A 1 -24.12 -24.90 51.32
C MET A 1 -24.35 -23.95 50.15
N ARG A 2 -24.09 -24.45 48.93
CA ARG A 2 -24.76 -24.17 47.63
C ARG A 2 -24.88 -22.73 47.07
N THR A 3 -24.05 -22.51 46.02
CA THR A 3 -24.44 -22.21 44.61
C THR A 3 -24.87 -20.80 44.16
N ILE A 4 -23.91 -20.06 43.57
CA ILE A 4 -23.84 -19.49 42.19
C ILE A 4 -25.17 -19.12 41.45
N LEU A 5 -25.34 -17.85 41.02
CA LEU A 5 -25.25 -17.38 39.60
C LEU A 5 -25.59 -15.89 39.43
N PHE A 6 -24.61 -15.13 38.93
CA PHE A 6 -24.78 -13.82 38.29
C PHE A 6 -25.35 -14.02 36.87
N SER A 7 -26.33 -13.22 36.45
CA SER A 7 -26.52 -12.94 35.02
C SER A 7 -26.76 -11.45 34.82
N ARG A 8 -25.85 -10.86 34.05
CA ARG A 8 -25.72 -9.44 33.72
C ARG A 8 -26.18 -9.32 32.27
N PHE A 9 -27.39 -8.79 32.03
CA PHE A 9 -27.81 -8.45 30.68
C PHE A 9 -27.46 -6.98 30.39
N LEU A 10 -26.30 -6.77 29.76
CA LEU A 10 -26.07 -5.57 28.96
C LEU A 10 -26.98 -5.65 27.73
N ARG A 11 -28.01 -4.81 27.67
CA ARG A 11 -28.69 -4.51 26.40
C ARG A 11 -27.83 -3.53 25.62
N LEU A 12 -27.17 -4.05 24.58
CA LEU A 12 -26.74 -3.27 23.42
C LEU A 12 -27.99 -2.97 22.58
N SER A 13 -28.46 -1.73 22.60
CA SER A 13 -29.43 -1.23 21.62
C SER A 13 -28.69 -0.87 20.33
N ALA A 14 -28.65 -1.83 19.40
CA ALA A 14 -28.40 -1.55 18.00
C ALA A 14 -29.70 -1.74 17.23
N LEU A 15 -30.04 -0.73 16.42
CA LEU A 15 -30.95 -0.79 15.27
C LEU A 15 -32.43 -1.04 15.58
N GLY A 16 -33.20 0.05 15.51
CA GLY A 16 -34.64 -0.02 15.32
C GLY A 16 -34.97 -0.62 13.97
N CYS A 17 -35.72 -1.72 13.97
CA CYS A 17 -36.68 -2.05 12.92
C CYS A 17 -37.68 -3.07 13.49
N THR A 18 -38.81 -2.58 13.97
CA THR A 18 -39.97 -3.39 14.36
C THR A 18 -40.69 -3.91 13.12
N VAL A 19 -40.67 -5.22 12.89
CA VAL A 19 -41.57 -5.86 11.93
C VAL A 19 -42.89 -6.19 12.64
N LYS A 20 -43.95 -5.44 12.33
CA LYS A 20 -45.32 -5.78 12.74
C LYS A 20 -45.80 -6.97 11.90
N HIS A 21 -46.18 -8.07 12.55
CA HIS A 21 -46.94 -9.16 11.93
C HIS A 21 -48.40 -9.01 12.37
N SER A 22 -49.32 -8.83 11.43
CA SER A 22 -50.77 -8.98 11.67
C SER A 22 -51.21 -10.33 11.11
N ILE A 23 -51.63 -11.22 11.99
CA ILE A 23 -52.19 -12.53 11.64
C ILE A 23 -53.70 -12.41 11.71
N THR A 24 -54.40 -12.63 10.60
CA THR A 24 -55.86 -12.83 10.57
C THR A 24 -56.16 -14.26 10.15
N TRP A 25 -56.85 -14.98 11.02
CA TRP A 25 -57.35 -16.34 10.78
C TRP A 25 -58.78 -16.29 10.23
N CYS A 26 -59.08 -17.12 9.24
CA CYS A 26 -60.45 -17.49 8.86
C CYS A 26 -60.54 -19.03 8.79
N PRO A 27 -61.57 -19.66 9.38
CA PRO A 27 -61.67 -21.10 9.46
C PRO A 27 -62.52 -21.70 8.32
N GLU A 28 -62.33 -23.02 8.17
CA GLU A 28 -63.16 -24.02 7.48
C GLU A 28 -62.87 -24.37 6.02
N GLY A 29 -62.61 -25.66 5.79
CA GLY A 29 -62.74 -26.31 4.48
C GLY A 29 -61.61 -27.28 4.13
N ASN A 30 -61.92 -28.56 4.13
CA ASN A 30 -61.05 -29.72 3.90
C ASN A 30 -60.23 -29.70 2.58
N SER A 31 -59.08 -30.38 2.63
CA SER A 31 -58.26 -30.90 1.50
C SER A 31 -57.16 -30.00 0.88
N GLY A 32 -55.90 -30.45 1.03
CA GLY A 32 -54.94 -30.64 -0.07
C GLY A 32 -54.21 -29.42 -0.67
N TYR A 33 -52.92 -29.31 -0.32
CA TYR A 33 -51.76 -28.73 -1.05
C TYR A 33 -51.95 -27.72 -2.21
N LEU A 34 -51.31 -26.53 -2.09
CA LEU A 34 -50.31 -25.95 -3.02
C LEU A 34 -50.18 -24.43 -2.79
N LEU A 35 -49.14 -23.99 -2.09
CA LEU A 35 -48.77 -22.57 -2.03
C LEU A 35 -47.92 -22.20 -3.26
N LYS A 36 -48.58 -21.66 -4.28
CA LYS A 36 -47.93 -20.87 -5.34
C LYS A 36 -47.40 -19.58 -4.73
N LEU A 37 -46.08 -19.48 -4.54
CA LEU A 37 -45.43 -18.20 -4.28
C LEU A 37 -45.20 -17.50 -5.62
N HIS A 38 -46.02 -16.46 -5.88
CA HIS A 38 -45.73 -15.49 -6.91
C HIS A 38 -44.45 -14.71 -6.54
N ASN A 39 -43.46 -14.75 -7.44
CA ASN A 39 -42.26 -13.93 -7.38
C ASN A 39 -42.63 -12.44 -7.47
N LEU A 40 -42.65 -11.76 -6.33
CA LEU A 40 -42.50 -10.30 -6.30
C LEU A 40 -41.01 -10.01 -6.12
N SER A 41 -40.36 -9.63 -7.22
CA SER A 41 -38.95 -9.24 -7.23
C SER A 41 -38.76 -7.92 -6.50
N ALA A 42 -38.50 -7.98 -5.19
CA ALA A 42 -37.84 -6.89 -4.50
C ALA A 42 -36.34 -7.01 -4.81
N ARG A 43 -35.86 -6.30 -5.84
CA ARG A 43 -34.42 -6.09 -6.04
C ARG A 43 -33.90 -5.16 -4.94
N CYS A 44 -33.67 -5.73 -3.76
CA CYS A 44 -32.79 -5.12 -2.78
C CYS A 44 -31.37 -5.41 -3.27
N HIS A 45 -30.65 -4.38 -3.73
CA HIS A 45 -29.20 -4.50 -3.94
C HIS A 45 -28.55 -4.65 -2.55
N SER A 46 -28.51 -5.88 -2.04
CA SER A 46 -27.58 -6.23 -0.98
C SER A 46 -26.20 -6.01 -1.57
N SER A 47 -25.45 -5.05 -1.02
CA SER A 47 -23.99 -5.06 -1.13
C SER A 47 -23.53 -6.50 -0.96
N GLU A 48 -22.75 -7.03 -1.90
CA GLU A 48 -22.04 -8.29 -1.70
C GLU A 48 -21.11 -8.13 -0.49
N THR A 49 -21.66 -8.31 0.71
CA THR A 49 -20.87 -8.58 1.91
C THR A 49 -20.19 -9.91 1.63
N LYS A 50 -18.96 -9.85 1.11
CA LYS A 50 -18.10 -11.01 0.94
C LYS A 50 -18.16 -11.81 2.25
N GLU A 51 -18.85 -12.95 2.23
CA GLU A 51 -18.91 -13.84 3.38
C GLU A 51 -17.47 -14.19 3.75
N ARG A 52 -17.05 -13.77 4.95
CA ARG A 52 -15.72 -14.12 5.44
C ARG A 52 -15.70 -15.62 5.64
N SER A 53 -14.95 -16.32 4.80
CA SER A 53 -14.81 -17.78 4.85
C SER A 53 -14.46 -18.24 6.28
N TYR A 54 -15.27 -19.16 6.82
CA TYR A 54 -15.02 -19.79 8.12
C TYR A 54 -13.60 -20.40 8.21
N TRP A 55 -13.08 -20.89 7.09
CA TRP A 55 -11.70 -21.36 6.97
C TRP A 55 -10.66 -20.24 7.10
N GLN A 56 -10.93 -19.04 6.60
CA GLN A 56 -10.07 -17.87 6.83
C GLN A 56 -10.07 -17.45 8.30
N PHE A 57 -11.22 -17.54 8.98
CA PHE A 57 -11.33 -17.30 10.41
C PHE A 57 -10.52 -18.30 11.23
N LEU A 58 -10.67 -19.61 10.95
CA LEU A 58 -9.87 -20.65 11.60
C LEU A 58 -8.37 -20.51 11.29
N LYS A 59 -7.99 -20.23 10.04
CA LYS A 59 -6.60 -19.95 9.67
C LYS A 59 -6.01 -18.81 10.50
N ARG A 60 -6.75 -17.74 10.77
CA ARG A 60 -6.29 -16.62 11.63
C ARG A 60 -6.15 -16.99 13.12
N LYS A 61 -6.87 -18.00 13.60
CA LYS A 61 -6.70 -18.51 14.97
C LYS A 61 -5.51 -19.45 15.12
N VAL A 62 -5.07 -20.07 14.03
CA VAL A 62 -3.99 -21.08 14.01
C VAL A 62 -2.66 -20.50 13.52
N LEU A 63 -2.70 -19.62 12.51
CA LEU A 63 -1.51 -18.97 11.95
C LEU A 63 -1.20 -17.70 12.73
N LYS A 64 0.08 -17.55 13.14
CA LYS A 64 0.58 -16.28 13.69
C LYS A 64 0.33 -15.17 12.66
N PRO A 65 -0.03 -13.94 13.09
CA PRO A 65 -0.14 -12.82 12.17
C PRO A 65 1.19 -12.65 11.42
N PRO A 66 1.16 -12.28 10.14
CA PRO A 66 2.39 -12.01 9.42
C PRO A 66 3.18 -10.92 10.17
N SER A 67 4.47 -11.15 10.34
CA SER A 67 5.40 -10.18 10.89
C SER A 67 6.21 -9.56 9.76
N PRO A 68 6.63 -8.29 9.87
CA PRO A 68 7.60 -7.70 8.95
C PRO A 68 8.90 -8.53 8.88
N PRO A 69 9.61 -8.52 7.73
CA PRO A 69 9.26 -7.83 6.49
C PRO A 69 8.08 -8.50 5.77
N TYR A 70 7.10 -7.70 5.35
CA TYR A 70 5.93 -8.19 4.62
C TYR A 70 6.27 -8.56 3.17
N SER A 71 5.53 -9.54 2.63
CA SER A 71 5.58 -9.93 1.22
C SER A 71 4.65 -9.10 0.31
N HIS A 72 4.04 -8.07 0.87
CA HIS A 72 3.17 -7.10 0.23
C HIS A 72 3.58 -5.69 0.66
N VAL A 73 3.12 -4.69 -0.09
CA VAL A 73 3.36 -3.29 0.23
C VAL A 73 2.28 -2.78 1.19
N CYS A 74 2.71 -2.18 2.30
CA CYS A 74 1.86 -1.50 3.26
C CYS A 74 1.12 -0.36 2.55
N GLN A 75 -0.18 -0.21 2.84
CA GLN A 75 -1.01 0.83 2.27
C GLN A 75 -1.14 2.02 3.21
N VAL A 76 -1.38 3.20 2.66
CA VAL A 76 -1.65 4.42 3.40
C VAL A 76 -2.73 4.17 4.46
N GLY A 77 -2.45 4.61 5.68
CA GLY A 77 -3.21 4.24 6.88
C GLY A 77 -2.43 3.31 7.82
N ASP A 78 -1.47 2.53 7.31
CA ASP A 78 -0.49 1.85 8.17
C ASP A 78 0.44 2.89 8.83
N PRO A 79 0.54 2.93 10.17
CA PRO A 79 1.36 3.91 10.87
C PRO A 79 2.83 3.88 10.48
N VAL A 80 3.37 2.73 10.07
CA VAL A 80 4.80 2.60 9.70
C VAL A 80 5.19 3.58 8.59
N LEU A 81 4.26 3.92 7.69
CA LEU A 81 4.46 4.83 6.56
C LEU A 81 4.50 6.31 6.96
N ARG A 82 4.15 6.63 8.22
CA ARG A 82 4.14 7.99 8.78
C ARG A 82 5.20 8.18 9.86
N LEU A 83 5.95 7.15 10.20
CA LEU A 83 7.06 7.22 11.14
C LEU A 83 8.36 7.58 10.42
N LYS A 84 9.20 8.39 11.08
CA LYS A 84 10.59 8.55 10.66
C LYS A 84 11.35 7.25 10.92
N ALA A 85 11.92 6.68 9.87
CA ALA A 85 12.64 5.42 9.93
C ALA A 85 13.91 5.54 10.77
N SER A 86 14.21 4.49 11.54
CA SER A 86 15.41 4.45 12.38
C SER A 86 16.66 4.13 11.54
N PRO A 87 17.82 4.73 11.86
CA PRO A 87 19.06 4.34 11.21
C PRO A 87 19.42 2.88 11.55
N VAL A 88 20.10 2.23 10.62
CA VAL A 88 20.70 0.90 10.81
C VAL A 88 22.09 1.09 11.40
N ASP A 89 22.45 0.31 12.43
CA ASP A 89 23.84 0.27 12.89
C ASP A 89 24.75 -0.25 11.76
N PRO A 90 25.80 0.49 11.33
CA PRO A 90 26.70 0.05 10.28
C PRO A 90 27.32 -1.34 10.52
N THR A 91 27.56 -1.73 11.77
CA THR A 91 28.12 -3.07 12.07
C THR A 91 27.13 -4.20 11.83
N GLU A 92 25.84 -3.89 11.80
CA GLU A 92 24.75 -4.85 11.62
C GLU A 92 24.33 -5.01 10.15
N ILE A 93 24.87 -4.23 9.21
CA ILE A 93 24.44 -4.26 7.81
C ILE A 93 24.64 -5.65 7.20
N THR A 94 25.76 -6.30 7.49
CA THR A 94 26.08 -7.65 7.01
C THR A 94 25.43 -8.75 7.84
N SER A 95 24.72 -8.41 8.93
CA SER A 95 23.97 -9.39 9.73
C SER A 95 22.87 -10.06 8.90
N SER A 96 22.58 -11.32 9.23
CA SER A 96 21.50 -12.08 8.57
C SER A 96 20.13 -11.37 8.66
N ARG A 97 19.90 -10.61 9.73
CA ARG A 97 18.66 -9.85 9.95
C ARG A 97 18.50 -8.75 8.90
N ILE A 98 19.51 -7.90 8.72
CA ILE A 98 19.44 -6.78 7.76
C ILE A 98 19.49 -7.30 6.33
N GLN A 99 20.32 -8.29 6.04
CA GLN A 99 20.36 -8.93 4.72
C GLN A 99 19.01 -9.55 4.34
N ASN A 100 18.27 -10.12 5.31
CA ASN A 100 16.92 -10.62 5.05
C ASN A 100 15.91 -9.50 4.74
N VAL A 101 16.03 -8.32 5.36
CA VAL A 101 15.22 -7.13 5.02
C VAL A 101 15.52 -6.68 3.60
N ILE A 102 16.78 -6.49 3.24
CA ILE A 102 17.22 -6.06 1.90
C ILE A 102 16.73 -7.05 0.84
N LYS A 103 16.90 -8.36 1.07
CA LYS A 103 16.43 -9.40 0.17
C LYS A 103 14.91 -9.36 -0.05
N HIS A 104 14.14 -9.17 1.02
CA HIS A 104 12.68 -9.03 0.91
C HIS A 104 12.27 -7.76 0.16
N LEU A 105 12.96 -6.65 0.43
CA LEU A 105 12.71 -5.37 -0.24
C LEU A 105 12.89 -5.49 -1.75
N ILE A 106 14.02 -6.04 -2.20
CA ILE A 106 14.29 -6.29 -3.63
C ILE A 106 13.25 -7.24 -4.23
N LYS A 107 12.90 -8.31 -3.50
CA LYS A 107 11.90 -9.28 -3.97
C LYS A 107 10.53 -8.66 -4.17
N VAL A 108 10.09 -7.79 -3.25
CA VAL A 108 8.80 -7.11 -3.36
C VAL A 108 8.84 -6.07 -4.48
N MET A 109 9.90 -5.26 -4.55
CA MET A 109 10.10 -4.24 -5.59
C MET A 109 9.97 -4.85 -6.99
N ARG A 110 10.73 -5.92 -7.26
CA ARG A 110 10.68 -6.63 -8.55
C ARG A 110 9.39 -7.40 -8.80
N LYS A 111 8.66 -7.79 -7.75
CA LYS A 111 7.35 -8.45 -7.92
C LYS A 111 6.27 -7.45 -8.34
N MET A 112 6.42 -6.19 -7.95
CA MET A 112 5.49 -5.10 -8.26
C MET A 112 5.92 -4.30 -9.50
N ASP A 113 7.03 -4.68 -10.15
CA ASP A 113 7.65 -3.94 -11.25
C ASP A 113 7.85 -2.43 -10.94
N CYS A 114 8.09 -2.10 -9.66
CA CYS A 114 8.31 -0.72 -9.23
C CYS A 114 9.81 -0.36 -9.23
N ILE A 115 10.12 0.90 -9.54
CA ILE A 115 11.49 1.37 -9.80
C ILE A 115 12.25 1.72 -8.50
N GLY A 116 11.49 1.95 -7.42
CA GLY A 116 12.00 2.23 -6.09
C GLY A 116 11.09 1.58 -5.03
N LEU A 117 11.69 1.19 -3.89
CA LEU A 117 10.95 0.76 -2.72
C LEU A 117 11.77 1.00 -1.45
N SER A 118 11.09 1.39 -0.37
CA SER A 118 11.69 1.64 0.94
C SER A 118 11.29 0.57 1.99
N ALA A 119 12.15 0.33 2.97
CA ALA A 119 11.86 -0.64 4.04
C ALA A 119 10.56 -0.36 4.82
N PRO A 120 10.16 0.90 5.10
CA PRO A 120 8.85 1.19 5.71
C PRO A 120 7.69 0.59 4.92
N GLN A 121 7.77 0.55 3.60
CA GLN A 121 6.70 0.00 2.74
C GLN A 121 6.53 -1.52 2.88
N ILE A 122 7.52 -2.23 3.41
CA ILE A 122 7.40 -3.66 3.78
C ILE A 122 7.26 -3.85 5.30
N GLY A 123 6.84 -2.81 6.02
CA GLY A 123 6.55 -2.85 7.46
C GLY A 123 7.78 -2.74 8.36
N VAL A 124 8.95 -2.40 7.81
CA VAL A 124 10.21 -2.33 8.56
C VAL A 124 10.67 -0.87 8.65
N SER A 125 10.57 -0.26 9.82
CA SER A 125 10.94 1.15 10.04
C SER A 125 12.47 1.35 10.16
N LEU A 126 13.20 1.03 9.08
CA LEU A 126 14.65 1.22 8.95
C LEU A 126 14.98 2.07 7.73
N GLN A 127 16.07 2.82 7.80
CA GLN A 127 16.57 3.66 6.70
C GLN A 127 17.25 2.82 5.62
N ILE A 128 16.45 2.11 4.83
CA ILE A 128 16.92 1.27 3.72
C ILE A 128 16.02 1.52 2.52
N VAL A 129 16.62 1.81 1.37
CA VAL A 129 15.93 1.95 0.08
C VAL A 129 16.61 1.10 -0.98
N ALA A 130 15.81 0.55 -1.88
CA ALA A 130 16.25 -0.16 -3.08
C ALA A 130 15.75 0.59 -4.31
N LEU A 131 16.62 0.74 -5.31
CA LEU A 131 16.35 1.45 -6.55
C LEU A 131 16.83 0.58 -7.71
N GLU A 132 16.02 0.38 -8.73
CA GLU A 132 16.41 -0.33 -9.96
C GLU A 132 15.52 0.12 -11.12
N TYR A 133 16.12 0.57 -12.22
CA TYR A 133 15.38 0.88 -13.45
C TYR A 133 15.92 0.04 -14.62
N PRO A 134 15.36 -1.16 -14.84
CA PRO A 134 15.77 -2.05 -15.92
C PRO A 134 15.52 -1.44 -17.30
N VAL A 135 16.34 -1.85 -18.28
CA VAL A 135 16.24 -1.39 -19.68
C VAL A 135 14.84 -1.64 -20.26
N HIS A 136 14.24 -2.80 -20.01
CA HIS A 136 12.92 -3.14 -20.56
C HIS A 136 11.81 -2.18 -20.08
N LEU A 137 11.82 -1.76 -18.81
CA LEU A 137 10.86 -0.77 -18.29
C LEU A 137 11.10 0.64 -18.85
N VAL A 138 12.33 0.96 -19.25
CA VAL A 138 12.62 2.22 -19.93
C VAL A 138 12.10 2.17 -21.37
N ASP A 139 12.34 1.06 -22.07
CA ASP A 139 11.95 0.88 -23.49
C ASP A 139 10.43 0.81 -23.71
N GLU A 140 9.65 0.49 -22.67
CA GLU A 140 8.18 0.60 -22.67
C GLU A 140 7.68 2.05 -22.79
N GLU A 141 8.51 3.04 -22.40
CA GLU A 141 8.14 4.45 -22.48
C GLU A 141 8.45 5.05 -23.88
N PRO A 142 7.51 5.84 -24.44
CA PRO A 142 7.74 6.56 -25.69
C PRO A 142 9.03 7.40 -25.67
N GLU A 143 9.77 7.43 -26.78
CA GLU A 143 11.04 8.18 -26.91
C GLU A 143 10.89 9.66 -26.53
N SER A 144 9.74 10.29 -26.86
CA SER A 144 9.45 11.68 -26.48
C SER A 144 9.36 11.86 -24.96
N LEU A 145 8.73 10.92 -24.25
CA LEU A 145 8.65 10.95 -22.78
C LEU A 145 10.00 10.62 -22.15
N ARG A 146 10.76 9.68 -22.70
CA ARG A 146 12.13 9.39 -22.25
C ARG A 146 13.01 10.62 -22.26
N LYS A 147 13.02 11.37 -23.37
CA LYS A 147 13.76 12.64 -23.49
C LYS A 147 13.25 13.71 -22.53
N THR A 148 11.94 13.86 -22.42
CA THR A 148 11.32 14.93 -21.59
C THR A 148 11.54 14.70 -20.10
N LYS A 149 11.42 13.46 -19.63
CA LYS A 149 11.60 13.08 -18.22
C LYS A 149 13.07 12.81 -17.85
N GLY A 150 13.96 12.68 -18.83
CA GLY A 150 15.34 12.22 -18.60
C GLY A 150 15.39 10.78 -18.09
N LEU A 151 14.65 9.86 -18.73
CA LEU A 151 14.65 8.44 -18.37
C LEU A 151 15.95 7.79 -18.84
N ALA A 152 16.68 7.18 -17.92
CA ALA A 152 17.85 6.37 -18.20
C ALA A 152 17.84 5.13 -17.31
N PRO A 153 18.17 3.94 -17.84
CA PRO A 153 18.23 2.73 -17.03
C PRO A 153 19.42 2.80 -16.06
N PHE A 154 19.27 2.16 -14.91
CA PHE A 154 20.35 1.98 -13.95
C PHE A 154 20.21 0.64 -13.22
N PRO A 155 21.34 -0.02 -12.89
CA PRO A 155 21.31 -1.29 -12.19
C PRO A 155 20.81 -1.12 -10.75
N LEU A 156 20.46 -2.23 -10.10
CA LEU A 156 20.10 -2.24 -8.69
C LEU A 156 21.11 -1.48 -7.82
N LYS A 157 20.59 -0.55 -7.02
CA LYS A 157 21.33 0.21 -6.01
C LYS A 157 20.60 0.10 -4.68
N ILE A 158 21.34 -0.23 -3.63
CA ILE A 158 20.85 -0.25 -2.26
C ILE A 158 21.53 0.88 -1.51
N PHE A 159 20.74 1.65 -0.77
CA PHE A 159 21.27 2.63 0.18
C PHE A 159 20.71 2.37 1.58
N VAL A 160 21.62 2.22 2.52
CA VAL A 160 21.39 2.13 3.96
C VAL A 160 21.86 3.43 4.59
N ASN A 161 21.04 3.98 5.49
CA ASN A 161 21.21 5.31 6.09
C ASN A 161 21.50 6.41 5.06
N PRO A 162 20.72 6.52 3.97
CA PRO A 162 20.99 7.52 2.96
C PRO A 162 20.80 8.95 3.48
N SER A 163 21.55 9.85 2.87
CA SER A 163 21.39 11.29 2.94
C SER A 163 21.30 11.84 1.52
N ILE A 164 20.60 12.96 1.34
CA ILE A 164 20.41 13.60 0.03
C ILE A 164 20.95 15.04 0.06
N ARG A 165 21.68 15.43 -0.97
CA ARG A 165 22.10 16.81 -1.24
C ARG A 165 21.48 17.29 -2.54
N ILE A 166 20.87 18.47 -2.52
CA ILE A 166 20.30 19.09 -3.72
C ILE A 166 21.46 19.67 -4.55
N MET A 167 21.57 19.24 -5.80
CA MET A 167 22.61 19.69 -6.74
C MET A 167 22.07 20.76 -7.70
N ASP A 168 20.79 20.66 -8.06
CA ASP A 168 20.06 21.68 -8.82
C ASP A 168 18.69 21.89 -8.17
N SER A 169 18.46 23.11 -7.67
CA SER A 169 17.24 23.49 -6.96
C SER A 169 16.06 23.79 -7.88
N LYS A 170 16.24 23.81 -9.20
CA LYS A 170 15.15 23.93 -10.16
C LYS A 170 14.14 22.80 -9.93
N THR A 171 12.87 23.14 -9.78
CA THR A 171 11.82 22.15 -9.62
C THR A 171 11.18 21.78 -10.96
N ILE A 172 10.98 20.49 -11.19
CA ILE A 172 10.25 19.96 -12.35
C ILE A 172 9.05 19.16 -11.84
N THR A 173 7.90 19.36 -12.48
CA THR A 173 6.64 18.72 -12.10
C THR A 173 6.28 17.64 -13.11
N PHE A 174 6.12 16.41 -12.61
CA PHE A 174 5.58 15.28 -13.36
C PHE A 174 4.62 14.50 -12.47
N ARG A 175 3.80 13.66 -13.09
CA ARG A 175 2.89 12.75 -12.40
C ARG A 175 3.68 11.63 -11.72
N GLU A 176 3.40 11.40 -10.45
CA GLU A 176 3.93 10.30 -9.63
C GLU A 176 2.77 9.41 -9.15
N ALA A 177 3.10 8.15 -8.92
CA ALA A 177 2.25 7.18 -8.21
C ALA A 177 3.10 6.49 -7.14
N CYS A 178 2.47 5.78 -6.21
CA CYS A 178 3.15 5.07 -5.13
C CYS A 178 2.46 3.73 -4.87
N GLU A 179 3.23 2.67 -4.72
CA GLU A 179 2.69 1.34 -4.39
C GLU A 179 1.91 1.32 -3.06
N SER A 180 2.23 2.24 -2.14
CA SER A 180 1.49 2.40 -0.87
C SER A 180 0.20 3.22 -0.98
N ILE A 181 -0.10 3.78 -2.15
CA ILE A 181 -1.36 4.50 -2.45
C ILE A 181 -1.89 3.96 -3.77
N SER A 182 -2.32 2.69 -3.75
CA SER A 182 -2.71 1.99 -4.98
C SER A 182 -3.89 2.65 -5.68
N GLY A 183 -3.78 2.79 -7.00
CA GLY A 183 -4.87 3.25 -7.87
C GLY A 183 -4.96 4.76 -8.06
N PHE A 184 -4.03 5.55 -7.51
CA PHE A 184 -4.03 7.00 -7.63
C PHE A 184 -2.68 7.56 -8.07
N SER A 185 -2.72 8.73 -8.71
CA SER A 185 -1.54 9.49 -9.09
C SER A 185 -1.78 10.99 -8.96
N ALA A 186 -0.73 11.79 -8.87
CA ALA A 186 -0.81 13.25 -8.95
C ALA A 186 0.49 13.86 -9.45
N CYS A 187 0.45 15.10 -9.92
CA CYS A 187 1.62 15.88 -10.23
C CYS A 187 2.35 16.32 -8.96
N VAL A 188 3.66 16.05 -8.90
CA VAL A 188 4.52 16.36 -7.75
C VAL A 188 5.74 17.15 -8.22
N PRO A 189 6.04 18.32 -7.63
CA PRO A 189 7.28 19.04 -7.91
C PRO A 189 8.47 18.35 -7.22
N ARG A 190 9.56 18.16 -7.96
CA ARG A 190 10.83 17.57 -7.45
C ARG A 190 12.01 18.40 -7.92
N TYR A 191 13.08 18.43 -7.12
CA TYR A 191 14.36 19.01 -7.54
C TYR A 191 14.91 18.27 -8.75
N HIS A 192 15.49 19.00 -9.68
CA HIS A 192 15.95 18.47 -10.95
C HIS A 192 17.15 17.54 -10.79
N ALA A 193 18.10 17.87 -9.91
CA ALA A 193 19.29 17.06 -9.67
C ALA A 193 19.64 16.94 -8.18
N VAL A 194 20.07 15.75 -7.78
CA VAL A 194 20.41 15.40 -6.40
C VAL A 194 21.62 14.47 -6.36
N GLU A 195 22.33 14.49 -5.22
CA GLU A 195 23.27 13.44 -4.83
C GLU A 195 22.66 12.65 -3.67
N ILE A 196 22.62 11.33 -3.77
CA ILE A 196 22.35 10.43 -2.64
C ILE A 196 23.66 9.80 -2.18
N SER A 197 23.90 9.79 -0.87
CA SER A 197 25.08 9.15 -0.26
C SER A 197 24.66 8.31 0.94
N GLY A 198 25.29 7.16 1.15
CA GLY A 198 25.00 6.26 2.25
C GLY A 198 25.93 5.05 2.25
N LEU A 199 25.47 3.94 2.84
CA LEU A 199 26.16 2.66 2.82
C LEU A 199 25.44 1.68 1.88
N ASN A 200 26.16 0.80 1.21
CA ASN A 200 25.57 -0.26 0.40
C ASN A 200 25.22 -1.50 1.26
N GLU A 201 24.76 -2.58 0.61
CA GLU A 201 24.40 -3.84 1.27
C GLU A 201 25.59 -4.56 1.95
N ARG A 202 26.83 -4.16 1.65
CA ARG A 202 28.06 -4.65 2.29
C ARG A 202 28.57 -3.72 3.39
N GLY A 203 27.90 -2.59 3.63
CA GLY A 203 28.34 -1.57 4.58
C GLY A 203 29.44 -0.65 4.04
N GLU A 204 29.69 -0.66 2.73
CA GLU A 204 30.69 0.20 2.08
C GLU A 204 30.05 1.56 1.74
N PRO A 205 30.79 2.68 1.89
CA PRO A 205 30.29 4.00 1.52
C PRO A 205 30.09 4.11 0.01
N VAL A 206 28.94 4.62 -0.39
CA VAL A 206 28.57 4.85 -1.80
C VAL A 206 27.91 6.22 -1.96
N SER A 207 28.15 6.84 -3.11
CA SER A 207 27.48 8.08 -3.53
C SER A 207 27.04 7.98 -4.98
N TRP A 208 25.93 8.65 -5.31
CA TRP A 208 25.41 8.71 -6.67
C TRP A 208 24.77 10.06 -6.96
N GLN A 209 25.34 10.78 -7.92
CA GLN A 209 24.78 12.01 -8.48
C GLN A 209 23.93 11.68 -9.70
N THR A 210 22.73 12.27 -9.76
CA THR A 210 21.81 12.05 -10.88
C THR A 210 20.82 13.20 -11.02
N ASP A 211 20.16 13.25 -12.15
CA ASP A 211 19.15 14.23 -12.52
C ASP A 211 17.89 13.55 -13.10
N GLY A 212 16.94 14.35 -13.54
CA GLY A 212 15.75 13.88 -14.24
C GLY A 212 14.91 12.91 -13.39
N TRP A 213 14.51 11.80 -14.01
CA TRP A 213 13.63 10.82 -13.37
C TRP A 213 14.28 10.06 -12.22
N SER A 214 15.57 9.74 -12.34
CA SER A 214 16.34 9.07 -11.28
C SER A 214 16.41 9.94 -10.01
N ALA A 215 16.63 11.25 -10.17
CA ALA A 215 16.58 12.19 -9.04
C ALA A 215 15.20 12.24 -8.38
N ARG A 216 14.13 12.15 -9.16
CA ARG A 216 12.75 12.08 -8.66
C ARG A 216 12.51 10.82 -7.83
N ILE A 217 12.91 9.65 -8.33
CA ILE A 217 12.73 8.37 -7.63
C ILE A 217 13.48 8.42 -6.28
N ILE A 218 14.72 8.91 -6.27
CA ILE A 218 15.49 9.09 -5.03
C ILE A 218 14.74 9.95 -4.03
N GLN A 219 14.23 11.11 -4.44
CA GLN A 219 13.48 12.01 -3.55
C GLN A 219 12.20 11.34 -3.01
N HIS A 220 11.52 10.54 -3.83
CA HIS A 220 10.35 9.77 -3.41
C HIS A 220 10.68 8.74 -2.33
N GLU A 221 11.73 7.93 -2.53
CA GLU A 221 12.12 6.93 -1.55
C GLU A 221 12.70 7.55 -0.27
N MET A 222 13.39 8.69 -0.39
CA MET A 222 13.88 9.46 0.76
C MET A 222 12.73 10.04 1.60
N ASP A 223 11.63 10.45 0.97
CA ASP A 223 10.44 10.91 1.67
C ASP A 223 9.82 9.78 2.52
N HIS A 224 9.77 8.56 1.99
CA HIS A 224 9.27 7.41 2.75
C HIS A 224 10.06 7.15 4.04
N LEU A 225 11.39 7.36 4.02
CA LEU A 225 12.20 7.23 5.25
C LEU A 225 11.88 8.31 6.30
N ASN A 226 11.24 9.40 5.89
CA ASN A 226 10.83 10.50 6.76
C ASN A 226 9.32 10.47 7.09
N GLY A 227 8.60 9.42 6.69
CA GLY A 227 7.15 9.32 6.90
C GLY A 227 6.31 10.25 6.01
N ILE A 228 6.90 10.72 4.91
CA ILE A 228 6.28 11.62 3.93
C ILE A 228 5.85 10.77 2.72
N LEU A 229 4.66 11.04 2.21
CA LEU A 229 4.10 10.43 1.01
C LEU A 229 3.91 11.49 -0.08
N PHE A 230 3.81 11.06 -1.34
CA PHE A 230 3.66 12.01 -2.45
C PHE A 230 2.42 12.91 -2.31
N ILE A 231 1.36 12.41 -1.66
CA ILE A 231 0.13 13.16 -1.37
C ILE A 231 0.35 14.36 -0.45
N ASP A 232 1.47 14.43 0.28
CA ASP A 232 1.82 15.58 1.10
C ASP A 232 2.55 16.68 0.30
N ARG A 233 2.96 16.39 -0.95
CA ARG A 233 3.71 17.29 -1.83
C ARG A 233 3.01 17.61 -3.15
N MET A 234 1.97 16.85 -3.50
CA MET A 234 1.30 16.95 -4.79
C MET A 234 0.55 18.28 -4.99
N ASP A 235 0.33 18.63 -6.25
CA ASP A 235 -0.78 19.52 -6.62
C ASP A 235 -2.10 18.73 -6.51
N SER A 236 -2.90 19.05 -5.49
CA SER A 236 -4.14 18.33 -5.20
C SER A 236 -5.17 18.38 -6.33
N ASN A 237 -5.13 19.39 -7.20
CA ASN A 237 -6.05 19.48 -8.34
C ASN A 237 -5.74 18.46 -9.43
N THR A 238 -4.56 17.83 -9.38
CA THR A 238 -4.13 16.81 -10.33
C THR A 238 -4.25 15.38 -9.78
N PHE A 239 -4.77 15.23 -8.55
CA PHE A 239 -4.97 13.94 -7.91
C PHE A 239 -6.11 13.18 -8.60
N GLU A 240 -5.78 12.05 -9.20
CA GLU A 240 -6.73 11.30 -10.01
C GLU A 240 -6.61 9.80 -9.80
N ASN A 241 -7.70 9.09 -10.09
CA ASN A 241 -7.68 7.64 -10.22
C ASN A 241 -6.99 7.28 -11.54
N ILE A 242 -6.04 6.35 -11.52
CA ILE A 242 -5.29 5.96 -12.73
C ILE A 242 -6.19 5.36 -13.83
N LYS A 243 -7.38 4.84 -13.47
CA LYS A 243 -8.37 4.31 -14.40
C LYS A 243 -9.39 5.36 -14.84
N TRP A 244 -9.22 6.63 -14.49
CA TRP A 244 -10.21 7.66 -14.78
C TRP A 244 -10.47 7.78 -16.29
N MET A 245 -9.44 7.70 -17.13
CA MET A 245 -9.62 7.69 -18.59
C MET A 245 -10.40 6.46 -19.06
N GLU A 246 -9.98 5.25 -18.64
CA GLU A 246 -10.67 3.99 -18.99
C GLU A 246 -12.14 3.91 -18.55
N LEU A 247 -12.51 4.60 -17.46
CA LEU A 247 -13.86 4.56 -16.90
C LEU A 247 -14.82 5.56 -17.54
N ASN A 248 -14.31 6.60 -18.21
CA ASN A 248 -15.11 7.68 -18.80
C ASN A 248 -15.10 7.68 -20.33
N GLU A 249 -14.31 6.80 -20.96
CA GLU A 249 -14.42 6.43 -22.37
C GLU A 249 -15.56 5.43 -22.61
#